data_AF-A0A831X3I3-F1
#
_entry.id   AF-A0A831X3I3-F1
#
_cell.length_a   1.000
_cell.length_b   1.000
_cell.length_c   1.000
_cell.angle_alpha   90.00
_cell.angle_beta   90.00
_cell.angle_gamma   90.00
#
_symmetry.space_group_name_H-M   'P 1'
#
loop_
_entity.id
_entity.type
_entity.pdbx_description
1 polymer ?
#
loop_
_entity_poly.entity_id
_entity_poly.type
_entity_poly.pdbx_seq_one_letter_code
_entity_poly.pdbx_strand_id
1 'polypeptide(L)' 'MSKAKSELERLRGLLHPILVEVEMAIDSQTYPDWGVVKDNLLQAIEIVRKLERDQLWNKFKK' A
#
# COMPACT_ATOMS: atom_id res chain seq x y z
N MET A 1 16.36 -10.90 -4.06
CA MET A 1 16.19 -9.62 -3.33
C MET A 1 15.72 -9.92 -1.91
N SER A 2 16.06 -9.10 -0.91
CA SER A 2 15.53 -9.26 0.46
C SER A 2 13.99 -9.17 0.46
N LYS A 3 13.31 -10.01 1.25
CA LYS A 3 11.84 -10.08 1.38
C LYS A 3 11.22 -8.68 1.60
N ALA A 4 11.87 -7.84 2.41
CA ALA A 4 11.42 -6.47 2.68
C ALA A 4 11.42 -5.56 1.43
N LYS A 5 12.38 -5.75 0.52
CA LYS A 5 12.44 -4.96 -0.73
C LYS A 5 11.29 -5.32 -1.67
N SER A 6 10.93 -6.61 -1.75
CA SER A 6 9.81 -7.06 -2.56
C SER A 6 8.46 -6.55 -2.03
N GLU A 7 8.27 -6.56 -0.70
CA GLU A 7 7.06 -6.00 -0.09
C GLU A 7 6.97 -4.47 -0.26
N LEU A 8 8.10 -3.75 -0.26
CA LEU A 8 8.15 -2.31 -0.58
C LEU A 8 7.78 -2.03 -2.05
N GLU A 9 8.27 -2.82 -3.00
CA GLU A 9 7.90 -2.70 -4.41
C GLU A 9 6.40 -2.98 -4.60
N ARG A 10 5.85 -3.96 -3.88
CA ARG A 10 4.42 -4.25 -3.89
C ARG A 10 3.58 -3.11 -3.31
N LEU A 11 4.02 -2.50 -2.20
CA LEU A 11 3.39 -1.30 -1.63
C LEU A 11 3.35 -0.16 -2.63
N ARG A 12 4.46 0.11 -3.32
CA ARG A 12 4.53 1.14 -4.37
C ARG A 12 3.52 0.85 -5.49
N GLY A 13 3.38 -0.41 -5.88
CA GLY A 13 2.40 -0.86 -6.89
C GLY A 13 0.95 -0.64 -6.46
N LEU A 14 0.62 -0.77 -5.18
CA LEU A 14 -0.73 -0.54 -4.66
C LEU A 14 -1.06 0.94 -4.44
N LEU A 15 -0.06 1.76 -4.09
CA LEU A 15 -0.24 3.20 -3.88
C LEU A 15 -0.38 3.97 -5.20
N HIS A 16 0.22 3.47 -6.29
CA HIS A 16 0.19 4.16 -7.58
C HIS A 16 -1.23 4.30 -8.17
N PRO A 17 -2.07 3.25 -8.23
CA PRO A 17 -3.47 3.38 -8.67
C PRO A 17 -4.29 4.36 -7.83
N ILE A 18 -4.04 4.44 -6.52
CA ILE A 18 -4.73 5.38 -5.63
C ILE A 18 -4.38 6.82 -6.02
N LEU A 19 -3.09 7.10 -6.26
CA LEU A 19 -2.64 8.43 -6.69
C LEU A 19 -3.27 8.82 -8.02
N VAL A 20 -3.25 7.91 -9.01
CA VAL A 20 -3.83 8.16 -10.33
C VAL A 20 -5.32 8.49 -10.23
N GLU A 21 -6.10 7.73 -9.45
CA GLU A 21 -7.53 8.02 -9.32
C GLU A 21 -7.82 9.35 -8.63
N VAL A 22 -7.06 9.69 -7.59
CA VAL A 22 -7.22 10.97 -6.89
C VAL A 22 -6.82 12.13 -7.80
N GLU A 23 -5.70 12.02 -8.52
CA GLU A 23 -5.25 13.06 -9.47
C GLU A 23 -6.26 13.25 -10.60
N MET A 24 -6.73 12.17 -11.22
CA MET A 24 -7.75 12.23 -12.27
C MET A 24 -9.03 12.89 -11.79
N ALA A 25 -9.52 12.51 -10.60
CA ALA A 25 -10.72 13.10 -10.04
C ALA A 25 -10.59 14.60 -9.74
N ILE A 26 -9.42 15.04 -9.26
CA ILE A 26 -9.11 16.45 -9.06
C ILE A 26 -9.14 17.19 -10.41
N ASP A 27 -8.46 16.64 -11.42
CA ASP A 27 -8.36 17.25 -12.75
C ASP A 27 -9.72 17.36 -13.44
N SER A 28 -10.57 16.35 -13.30
CA SER A 28 -11.93 16.35 -13.85
C SER A 28 -12.98 17.01 -12.95
N GLN A 29 -12.60 17.50 -11.76
CA GLN A 29 -13.52 18.05 -10.74
C GLN A 29 -14.66 17.07 -10.38
N THR A 30 -14.33 15.77 -10.31
CA THR A 30 -15.24 14.69 -9.96
C THR A 30 -14.79 13.97 -8.68
N TYR A 31 -15.49 12.90 -8.33
CA TYR A 31 -15.07 12.01 -7.25
C TYR A 31 -14.22 10.86 -7.80
N PRO A 32 -13.16 10.45 -7.09
CA PRO A 32 -12.40 9.26 -7.44
C PRO A 32 -13.25 8.00 -7.27
N ASP A 33 -12.87 6.92 -7.95
CA ASP A 33 -13.46 5.61 -7.68
C ASP A 33 -13.03 5.11 -6.29
N TRP A 34 -13.88 5.34 -5.30
CA TRP A 34 -13.64 4.93 -3.93
C TRP A 34 -13.55 3.41 -3.74
N GLY A 35 -14.06 2.60 -4.68
CA GLY A 35 -13.86 1.15 -4.68
C GLY A 35 -12.39 0.81 -4.92
N VAL A 36 -11.80 1.37 -5.97
CA VAL A 36 -10.37 1.19 -6.31
C VAL A 36 -9.48 1.71 -5.19
N VAL A 37 -9.79 2.90 -4.66
CA VAL A 37 -9.02 3.50 -3.56
C VAL A 37 -9.05 2.61 -2.31
N LYS A 38 -10.24 2.16 -1.91
CA LYS A 38 -10.44 1.31 -0.72
C LYS A 38 -9.69 -0.02 -0.85
N ASP A 39 -9.84 -0.72 -1.96
CA ASP A 39 -9.28 -2.07 -2.12
C ASP A 39 -7.75 -2.05 -2.14
N ASN A 40 -7.15 -1.06 -2.79
CA ASN A 40 -5.70 -0.88 -2.78
C ASN A 40 -5.17 -0.45 -1.41
N LEU A 41 -5.88 0.43 -0.70
CA LEU A 41 -5.50 0.86 0.66
C LEU A 41 -5.54 -0.30 1.65
N LEU A 42 -6.59 -1.14 1.61
CA LEU A 42 -6.70 -2.30 2.50
C LEU A 42 -5.55 -3.28 2.29
N GLN A 43 -5.20 -3.56 1.03
CA GLN A 43 -4.05 -4.41 0.70
C GLN A 43 -2.72 -3.80 1.16
N ALA A 44 -2.55 -2.48 1.01
CA ALA A 44 -1.34 -1.80 1.47
C ALA A 44 -1.20 -1.88 3.00
N ILE A 45 -2.29 -1.66 3.74
CA ILE A 45 -2.31 -1.76 5.20
C ILE A 45 -1.93 -3.18 5.67
N GLU A 46 -2.41 -4.22 4.98
CA GLU A 46 -2.07 -5.59 5.33
C GLU A 46 -0.57 -5.87 5.18
N ILE A 47 0.05 -5.38 4.11
CA ILE A 47 1.49 -5.52 3.89
C ILE A 47 2.28 -4.79 4.97
N VAL A 48 1.89 -3.55 5.32
CA VAL A 48 2.54 -2.79 6.41
C VAL A 48 2.46 -3.56 7.72
N ARG A 49 1.27 -4.04 8.11
CA ARG A 49 1.10 -4.83 9.34
C ARG A 49 1.94 -6.10 9.35
N LYS A 50 2.09 -6.76 8.20
CA LYS A 50 2.94 -7.95 8.07
C LYS A 50 4.41 -7.60 8.28
N LEU A 51 4.88 -6.50 7.69
CA LEU A 51 6.25 -6.02 7.88
C LEU A 51 6.54 -5.62 9.34
N GLU A 52 5.60 -4.95 10.00
CA GLU A 52 5.71 -4.60 11.43
C GLU A 52 5.79 -5.86 12.31
N ARG A 53 4.93 -6.85 12.07
CA ARG A 53 4.98 -8.15 12.77
C ARG A 53 6.32 -8.86 12.55
N ASP A 54 6.80 -8.92 11.31
CA ASP A 54 8.08 -9.54 10.97
C ASP A 54 9.25 -8.82 11.67
N GLN A 55 9.24 -7.48 11.74
CA GLN A 55 10.25 -6.70 12.47
C GLN A 55 10.19 -6.94 13.97
N LEU A 56 8.99 -6.96 14.57
CA LEU A 56 8.80 -7.24 16.00
C LEU A 56 9.29 -8.65 16.36
N TRP A 57 8.89 -9.65 15.57
CA TRP A 57 9.32 -11.04 15.77
C TRP A 57 10.84 -11.20 15.74
N ASN A 58 11.51 -10.51 14.81
CA ASN A 58 12.98 -10.51 14.73
C ASN A 58 13.65 -9.84 15.95
N LYS A 59 12.99 -8.88 16.61
CA LYS A 59 13.49 -8.27 17.86
C LYS A 59 13.40 -9.22 19.05
N PHE A 60 12.35 -10.05 19.14
CA PHE A 60 12.15 -11.02 20.23
C PHE A 60 13.03 -12.27 20.13
N LYS A 61 13.57 -12.58 18.94
CA LYS A 61 14.50 -13.70 18.72
C LYS A 61 15.97 -13.38 18.98
N LYS A 62 16.30 -12.14 19.38
CA LYS A 62 17.63 -11.72 19.82
C LYS A 62 17.75 -11.83 21.34
#